data_AF-A0A843CSW3-F1
#
_entry.id   AF-A0A843CSW3-F1
#
_cell.length_a   1.000
_cell.length_b   1.000
_cell.length_c   1.000
_cell.angle_alpha   90.00
_cell.angle_beta   90.00
_cell.angle_gamma   90.00
#
_symmetry.space_group_name_H-M   'P 1'
#
loop_
_entity.id
_entity.type
_entity.pdbx_description
1 polymer ?
#
loop_
_entity_poly.entity_id
_entity_poly.type
_entity_poly.pdbx_seq_one_letter_code
_entity_poly.pdbx_strand_id
1 'polypeptide(L)'
;MLSRGATEEEKRIVSEHFSYLQSLQQRGVLILAGRTQNTDPSSHGIVIFAAESEEQARKIMLEDPAVEKKVFRAELFPYRIALISEKNVQPKGE
;
A
#
# COMPACT_ATOMS: atom_id res chain seq x y z
N MET A 1 4.08 3.36 -15.37
CA MET A 1 3.18 2.67 -16.33
C MET A 1 2.09 3.63 -16.79
N LEU A 2 2.31 4.43 -17.85
CA LEU A 2 1.31 5.40 -18.32
C LEU A 2 1.19 5.53 -19.84
N SER A 3 1.57 4.50 -20.61
CA SER A 3 1.41 4.51 -22.07
C SER A 3 0.80 3.21 -22.64
N ARG A 4 0.72 2.16 -21.82
CA ARG A 4 -0.03 0.92 -22.09
C ARG A 4 -0.81 0.59 -20.82
N GLY A 5 -2.08 0.22 -20.97
CA GLY A 5 -2.89 -0.25 -19.85
C GLY A 5 -2.27 -1.48 -19.19
N ALA A 6 -2.62 -1.73 -17.92
CA ALA A 6 -2.08 -2.86 -17.18
C ALA A 6 -2.42 -4.19 -17.86
N THR A 7 -1.44 -5.09 -17.95
CA THR A 7 -1.64 -6.46 -18.45
C THR A 7 -2.54 -7.26 -17.52
N GLU A 8 -3.12 -8.37 -18.00
CA GLU A 8 -3.92 -9.27 -17.15
C GLU A 8 -3.10 -9.84 -15.97
N GLU A 9 -1.80 -10.09 -16.20
CA GLU A 9 -0.88 -10.50 -15.14
C GLU A 9 -0.70 -9.41 -14.09
N GLU A 10 -0.46 -8.16 -14.51
CA GLU A 10 -0.34 -7.02 -13.60
C GLU A 10 -1.62 -6.80 -12.80
N LYS A 11 -2.80 -6.92 -13.43
CA LYS A 11 -4.09 -6.85 -12.72
C LYS A 11 -4.23 -7.94 -11.65
N ARG A 12 -3.83 -9.17 -11.97
CA ARG A 12 -3.84 -10.29 -11.02
C ARG A 12 -2.90 -10.02 -9.84
N ILE A 13 -1.69 -9.52 -10.10
CA ILE A 13 -0.72 -9.17 -9.06
C ILE A 13 -1.24 -8.03 -8.17
N VAL A 14 -1.88 -7.02 -8.76
CA VAL A 14 -2.51 -5.92 -7.99
C VAL A 14 -3.65 -6.45 -7.11
N SER A 15 -4.40 -7.45 -7.56
CA SER A 15 -5.39 -8.13 -6.72
C SER A 15 -4.76 -8.90 -5.57
N GLU A 16 -3.63 -9.58 -5.79
CA GLU A 16 -2.86 -10.28 -4.74
C GLU A 16 -2.31 -9.27 -3.71
N HIS A 17 -1.78 -8.14 -4.17
CA HIS A 17 -1.37 -7.01 -3.32
C HIS A 17 -2.52 -6.53 -2.42
N PHE A 18 -3.72 -6.33 -2.99
CA PHE A 18 -4.87 -5.90 -2.18
C PHE A 18 -5.28 -6.96 -1.13
N SER A 19 -5.21 -8.24 -1.46
CA SER A 19 -5.42 -9.33 -0.49
C SER A 19 -4.35 -9.35 0.60
N TYR A 20 -3.10 -9.06 0.25
CA TYR A 20 -2.00 -8.95 1.22
C TYR A 20 -2.25 -7.81 2.22
N LEU A 21 -2.64 -6.62 1.74
CA LEU A 21 -3.00 -5.48 2.59
C LEU A 21 -4.18 -5.80 3.52
N GLN A 22 -5.22 -6.47 3.01
CA GLN A 22 -6.34 -6.95 3.86
C GLN A 22 -5.86 -7.90 4.96
N SER A 23 -4.90 -8.78 4.67
CA SER A 23 -4.31 -9.67 5.69
C SER A 23 -3.54 -8.91 6.76
N LEU A 24 -2.84 -7.83 6.40
CA LEU A 24 -2.14 -6.96 7.34
C LEU A 24 -3.15 -6.20 8.20
N GLN A 25 -4.25 -5.75 7.62
CA GLN A 25 -5.36 -5.11 8.34
C GLN A 25 -5.98 -6.07 9.36
N GLN A 26 -6.30 -7.31 8.97
CA GLN A 26 -6.89 -8.31 9.87
C GLN A 26 -5.97 -8.67 11.03
N ARG A 27 -4.65 -8.62 10.82
CA ARG A 27 -3.64 -8.83 11.87
C ARG A 27 -3.38 -7.59 12.75
N GLY A 28 -4.04 -6.47 12.49
CA GLY A 28 -3.80 -5.20 13.20
C GLY A 28 -2.46 -4.54 12.88
N VAL A 29 -1.79 -4.97 11.80
CA VAL A 29 -0.50 -4.43 11.36
C VAL A 29 -0.71 -3.19 10.49
N LEU A 30 -1.68 -3.21 9.57
CA LEU A 30 -1.98 -2.08 8.69
C LEU A 30 -2.74 -0.99 9.45
N ILE A 31 -2.28 0.25 9.33
CA ILE A 31 -2.96 1.44 9.87
C ILE A 31 -3.77 2.13 8.77
N LEU A 32 -3.18 2.30 7.59
CA LEU A 32 -3.83 2.95 6.44
C LEU A 32 -3.24 2.43 5.13
N ALA A 33 -4.07 2.19 4.12
CA ALA A 33 -3.65 2.04 2.74
C ALA A 33 -4.54 2.86 1.81
N GLY A 34 -3.96 3.51 0.82
CA GLY A 34 -4.68 4.27 -0.19
C GLY A 34 -3.80 4.56 -1.40
N ARG A 35 -4.42 5.10 -2.45
CA ARG A 35 -3.73 5.55 -3.66
C ARG A 35 -4.01 7.01 -3.93
N THR A 36 -3.04 7.70 -4.50
CA THR A 36 -3.27 9.04 -5.06
C THR A 36 -4.29 8.95 -6.22
N GLN A 37 -5.00 10.07 -6.45
CA GLN A 37 -6.08 10.15 -7.44
C GLN A 37 -5.61 10.76 -8.77
N ASN A 38 -4.38 11.26 -8.83
CA ASN A 38 -3.79 11.76 -10.07
C ASN A 38 -3.45 10.59 -11.02
N THR A 39 -3.40 10.90 -12.32
CA THR A 39 -3.15 9.93 -13.39
C THR A 39 -1.81 10.14 -14.09
N ASP A 40 -0.96 11.03 -13.59
CA ASP A 40 0.38 11.31 -14.12
C ASP A 40 1.46 10.43 -13.42
N PRO A 41 2.72 10.41 -13.91
CA PRO A 41 3.76 9.51 -13.41
C PRO A 41 4.08 9.66 -11.91
N SER A 42 3.66 10.75 -11.27
CA SER A 42 3.78 10.92 -9.82
C SER A 42 2.72 10.14 -9.02
N SER A 43 1.79 9.42 -9.66
CA SER A 43 0.79 8.64 -8.92
C SER A 43 1.45 7.50 -8.14
N HIS A 44 1.09 7.33 -6.86
CA HIS A 44 1.62 6.25 -6.03
C HIS A 44 0.63 5.80 -4.96
N GLY A 45 0.90 4.63 -4.37
CA GLY A 45 0.25 4.17 -3.14
C GLY A 45 0.85 4.86 -1.92
N ILE A 46 0.07 4.94 -0.85
CA ILE A 46 0.54 5.29 0.50
C ILE A 46 0.05 4.18 1.42
N VAL A 47 0.99 3.54 2.11
CA VAL A 47 0.72 2.47 3.08
C VAL A 47 1.43 2.82 4.38
N ILE A 48 0.68 2.90 5.46
CA ILE A 48 1.18 3.14 6.82
C ILE A 48 0.85 1.90 7.64
N PHE A 49 1.86 1.31 8.27
CA PHE A 49 1.72 0.09 9.06
C PHE A 49 2.68 0.09 10.24
N ALA A 50 2.38 -0.72 11.25
CA ALA A 50 3.22 -0.90 12.43
C ALA A 50 4.26 -2.01 12.20
N ALA A 51 5.46 -1.84 12.73
CA ALA A 51 6.50 -2.86 12.77
C ALA A 51 7.39 -2.64 14.01
N GLU A 52 7.91 -3.72 14.56
CA GLU A 52 8.77 -3.75 15.75
C GLU A 52 10.21 -3.33 15.44
N SER A 53 10.63 -3.42 14.17
CA SER A 53 11.94 -2.97 13.71
C SER A 53 11.93 -2.57 12.23
N GLU A 54 12.99 -1.89 11.78
CA GLU A 54 13.16 -1.56 10.36
C GLU A 54 13.28 -2.82 9.49
N GLU A 55 13.95 -3.87 9.99
CA GLU A 55 14.08 -5.16 9.29
C GLU A 55 12.72 -5.81 9.07
N GLN A 56 11.86 -5.83 10.10
CA GLN A 56 10.50 -6.34 9.96
C GLN A 56 9.69 -5.47 8.98
N ALA A 57 9.82 -4.14 9.06
CA ALA A 57 9.12 -3.25 8.16
C ALA A 57 9.54 -3.45 6.69
N ARG A 58 10.84 -3.62 6.46
CA ARG A 58 11.42 -3.93 5.15
C ARG A 58 10.94 -5.28 4.64
N LYS A 59 10.83 -6.29 5.52
CA LYS A 59 10.27 -7.59 5.17
C LYS A 59 8.81 -7.47 4.73
N ILE A 60 7.97 -6.78 5.50
CA ILE A 60 6.56 -6.53 5.13
C ILE A 60 6.47 -5.85 3.76
N MET A 61 7.26 -4.82 3.51
CA MET A 61 7.27 -4.12 2.21
C MET A 61 7.71 -5.03 1.04
N LEU A 62 8.74 -5.85 1.23
CA LEU A 62 9.29 -6.70 0.18
C LEU A 62 8.46 -7.97 -0.08
N GLU A 63 7.68 -8.43 0.91
CA GLU A 63 6.74 -9.56 0.77
C GLU A 63 5.41 -9.16 0.11
N ASP A 64 5.19 -7.87 -0.15
CA ASP A 64 4.05 -7.41 -0.93
C ASP A 64 4.15 -7.97 -2.37
N PRO A 65 3.14 -8.72 -2.86
CA PRO A 65 3.19 -9.35 -4.18
C PRO A 65 3.48 -8.37 -5.32
N ALA A 66 3.01 -7.12 -5.24
CA ALA A 66 3.25 -6.14 -6.28
C ALA A 66 4.67 -5.57 -6.23
N VAL A 67 5.31 -5.55 -5.06
CA VAL A 67 6.72 -5.16 -4.90
C VAL A 67 7.64 -6.31 -5.30
N GLU A 68 7.39 -7.51 -4.78
CA GLU A 68 8.18 -8.72 -5.06
C GLU A 68 8.25 -9.00 -6.57
N LYS A 69 7.12 -8.90 -7.26
CA LYS A 69 6.99 -9.13 -8.70
C LYS A 69 7.30 -7.89 -9.55
N LYS A 70 7.80 -6.82 -8.93
CA LYS A 70 8.27 -5.59 -9.60
C LYS A 70 7.20 -4.86 -10.41
N VAL A 71 5.93 -5.03 -10.08
CA VAL A 71 4.82 -4.23 -10.63
C VAL A 71 4.86 -2.82 -10.01
N PHE A 72 5.18 -2.74 -8.72
CA PHE A 72 5.42 -1.50 -7.99
C PHE A 72 6.87 -1.41 -7.54
N ARG A 73 7.39 -0.18 -7.53
CA ARG A 73 8.57 0.20 -6.76
C ARG A 73 8.07 0.79 -5.44
N ALA A 74 8.72 0.42 -4.34
CA ALA A 74 8.39 0.92 -3.01
C ALA A 74 9.62 1.54 -2.34
N GLU A 75 9.37 2.52 -1.49
CA GLU A 75 10.35 3.16 -0.63
C GLU A 75 9.81 3.16 0.81
N LEU A 76 10.70 2.90 1.77
CA LEU A 76 10.34 2.72 3.17
C LEU A 76 10.92 3.87 4.00
N PHE A 77 10.10 4.46 4.86
CA PHE A 77 10.49 5.53 5.77
C PHE A 77 9.98 5.26 7.18
N PRO A 78 10.77 5.52 8.24
CA PRO A 78 10.23 5.58 9.59
C PRO A 78 9.24 6.74 9.68
N TYR A 79 8.05 6.47 10.22
CA TYR A 79 6.97 7.44 10.28
C TYR A 79 6.30 7.45 11.65
N ARG A 80 5.90 8.63 12.13
CA ARG A 80 5.16 8.80 13.39
C ARG A 80 3.88 9.57 13.13
N ILE A 81 2.75 9.01 13.53
CA ILE A 81 1.46 9.71 13.52
C ILE A 81 1.44 10.68 14.70
N ALA A 82 1.49 11.99 14.43
CA ALA A 82 1.37 13.01 15.46
C ALA A 82 -0.09 13.30 15.83
N LEU A 83 -0.99 13.30 14.84
CA LEU A 83 -2.41 13.58 14.98
C LEU A 83 -3.19 12.75 13.95
N ILE A 84 -4.39 12.29 14.32
CA ILE A 84 -5.33 11.63 13.42
C ILE A 84 -6.75 12.15 13.69
N SER A 85 -7.56 12.30 12.63
CA SER A 85 -8.96 12.69 12.75
C SER A 85 -9.85 11.55 12.27
N GLU A 86 -10.35 10.74 13.20
CA GLU A 86 -11.14 9.54 12.89
C GLU A 86 -12.37 9.82 12.02
N LYS A 87 -13.00 10.99 12.21
CA LYS A 87 -14.12 11.48 11.39
C LYS A 87 -13.82 11.59 9.88
N ASN A 88 -12.54 11.67 9.51
CA ASN A 88 -12.09 11.77 8.11
C ASN A 88 -11.55 10.44 7.56
N VAL A 89 -11.47 9.38 8.39
CA VAL A 89 -10.96 8.06 7.99
C VAL A 89 -12.09 7.15 7.49
N GLN A 90 -13.32 7.37 7.95
CA GLN A 90 -14.47 6.63 7.41
C GLN A 90 -14.80 7.10 5.98
N PRO A 91 -15.11 6.18 5.05
CA PRO A 91 -15.58 6.57 3.72
C PRO A 91 -16.80 7.50 3.87
N LYS A 92 -16.76 8.64 3.18
CA LYS A 92 -17.88 9.59 3.15
C LYS A 92 -19.01 9.00 2.29
N GLY A 93 -19.82 8.12 2.87
CA GLY A 93 -21.03 7.57 2.25
C GLY A 93 -20.75 6.69 1.02
N GLU A 94 -21.57 5.67 0.84
CA GLU A 94 -21.79 5.04 -0.47
C GLU A 94 -22.61 5.97 -1.38
#